data_AF-A0A1Q8Q2G1-F1
#
_entry.id   AF-A0A1Q8Q2G1-F1
#
_cell.length_a   1.000
_cell.length_b   1.000
_cell.length_c   1.000
_cell.angle_alpha   90.00
_cell.angle_beta   90.00
_cell.angle_gamma   90.00
#
_symmetry.space_group_name_H-M   'P 1'
#
loop_
_entity.id
_entity.type
_entity.pdbx_description
1 polymer ?
#
loop_
_entity_poly.entity_id
_entity_poly.type
_entity_poly.pdbx_seq_one_letter_code
_entity_poly.pdbx_strand_id
1 'polypeptide(L)'
;MSNHVQVQKVLAADSSLVQKDEGGAPWSSSVHFCNHCGHSMKDPRSFIVEYWRAEQSVYFCWCHACGYRWELAEMKQITTMELEEGEEDFG
;
A
#
# COMPACT_ATOMS: atom_id res chain seq x y z
N MET A 1 22.18 42.54 21.40
CA MET A 1 22.92 41.93 20.27
C MET A 1 23.44 40.57 20.73
N SER A 2 23.46 39.61 19.81
CA SER A 2 23.90 38.21 19.94
C SER A 2 22.91 37.17 20.48
N ASN A 3 22.25 36.54 19.51
CA ASN A 3 21.62 35.23 19.58
C ASN A 3 22.68 34.13 19.70
N HIS A 4 22.47 33.14 20.55
CA HIS A 4 23.15 31.85 20.45
C HIS A 4 22.08 30.74 20.49
N VAL A 5 21.60 30.36 19.31
CA VAL A 5 20.80 29.15 19.12
C VAL A 5 21.78 27.98 19.03
N GLN A 6 21.79 27.11 20.04
CA GLN A 6 22.54 25.87 19.99
C GLN A 6 21.77 24.83 19.17
N VAL A 7 22.22 24.64 17.95
CA VAL A 7 21.91 23.49 17.11
C VAL A 7 22.80 22.34 17.57
N GLN A 8 22.22 21.16 17.84
CA GLN A 8 22.76 19.80 17.59
C GLN A 8 22.35 18.79 18.67
N LYS A 9 21.54 17.79 18.27
CA LYS A 9 22.00 16.41 18.06
C LYS A 9 20.81 15.57 17.62
N VAL A 10 20.74 15.33 16.31
CA VAL A 10 19.90 14.28 15.74
C VAL A 10 20.48 12.97 16.26
N LEU A 11 19.75 12.32 17.17
CA LEU A 11 20.09 10.97 17.62
C LEU A 11 19.88 10.05 16.41
N ALA A 12 20.99 9.55 15.88
CA ALA A 12 21.01 8.44 14.96
C ALA A 12 20.39 7.24 15.68
N ALA A 13 19.12 6.96 15.40
CA ALA A 13 18.53 5.69 15.76
C ALA A 13 19.18 4.63 14.87
N ASP A 14 19.87 3.71 15.53
CA ASP A 14 20.55 2.56 14.97
C ASP A 14 19.61 1.81 14.01
N SER A 15 19.89 1.92 12.70
CA SER A 15 19.12 1.29 11.63
C SER A 15 19.52 -0.19 11.49
N SER A 16 19.47 -0.93 12.59
CA SER A 16 19.88 -2.34 12.64
C SER A 16 18.70 -3.33 12.49
N LEU A 17 17.47 -2.85 12.27
CA LEU A 17 16.34 -3.73 11.95
C LEU A 17 16.04 -3.65 10.44
N VAL A 18 17.01 -4.08 9.63
CA VAL A 18 16.73 -4.62 8.30
C VAL A 18 15.84 -5.84 8.52
N GLN A 19 14.54 -5.66 8.28
CA GLN A 19 13.62 -6.78 8.21
C GLN A 19 13.97 -7.58 6.96
N LYS A 20 14.63 -8.70 7.24
CA LYS A 20 14.86 -9.85 6.39
C LYS A 20 13.59 -10.18 5.60
N ASP A 21 13.75 -10.36 4.31
CA ASP A 21 12.72 -10.59 3.31
C ASP A 21 12.15 -12.02 3.48
N GLU A 22 11.28 -12.23 4.46
CA GLU A 22 10.66 -13.54 4.69
C GLU A 22 9.15 -13.34 4.93
N GLY A 23 8.37 -13.58 3.87
CA GLY A 23 6.91 -13.64 3.94
C GLY A 23 6.25 -12.29 4.15
N GLY A 24 6.04 -11.54 3.07
CA GLY A 24 5.10 -10.42 3.09
C GLY A 24 3.78 -10.93 3.68
N ALA A 25 3.41 -10.40 4.85
CA ALA A 25 2.14 -10.74 5.46
C ALA A 25 1.03 -10.49 4.42
N PRO A 26 -0.07 -11.25 4.39
CA PRO A 26 -1.09 -11.16 3.33
C PRO A 26 -1.74 -9.76 3.20
N TRP A 27 -1.42 -8.84 4.12
CA TRP A 27 -1.81 -7.43 4.18
C TRP A 27 -0.72 -6.45 3.68
N SER A 28 0.38 -6.92 3.09
CA SER A 28 1.38 -6.01 2.53
C SER A 28 0.80 -5.34 1.28
N SER A 29 0.60 -4.02 1.34
CA SER A 29 0.07 -3.25 0.20
C SER A 29 0.90 -3.50 -1.07
N SER A 30 0.24 -3.81 -2.18
CA SER A 30 0.86 -4.02 -3.49
C SER A 30 1.51 -2.75 -4.09
N VAL A 31 1.37 -1.60 -3.43
CA VAL A 31 1.88 -0.31 -3.89
C VAL A 31 3.35 -0.16 -3.53
N HIS A 32 4.23 -0.22 -4.55
CA HIS A 32 5.67 -0.03 -4.38
C HIS A 32 6.17 1.33 -4.88
N PHE A 33 5.46 1.97 -5.82
CA PHE A 33 5.85 3.22 -6.46
C PHE A 33 4.69 4.21 -6.54
N CYS A 34 5.02 5.50 -6.53
CA CYS A 34 4.04 6.55 -6.75
C CYS A 34 3.55 6.53 -8.21
N ASN A 35 2.23 6.44 -8.39
CA ASN A 35 1.60 6.48 -9.71
C ASN A 35 1.92 7.78 -10.48
N HIS A 36 2.12 8.90 -9.77
CA HIS A 36 2.36 10.19 -10.41
C HIS A 36 3.82 10.44 -10.80
N CYS A 37 4.77 10.22 -9.89
CA CYS A 37 6.18 10.60 -10.09
C CYS A 37 7.16 9.41 -10.18
N GLY A 38 6.68 8.17 -10.00
CA GLY A 38 7.51 6.96 -9.99
C GLY A 38 8.42 6.81 -8.76
N HIS A 39 8.39 7.74 -7.81
CA HIS A 39 9.21 7.66 -6.60
C HIS A 39 8.80 6.46 -5.74
N SER A 40 9.77 5.84 -5.07
CA SER A 40 9.55 4.69 -4.19
C SER A 40 8.63 5.04 -3.02
N MET A 41 7.65 4.19 -2.75
CA MET A 41 6.76 4.31 -1.59
C MET A 41 7.31 3.60 -0.35
N LYS A 42 8.50 2.97 -0.44
CA LYS A 42 9.20 2.38 0.70
C LYS A 42 9.96 3.41 1.55
N ASP A 43 10.06 4.67 1.10
CA ASP A 43 10.62 5.74 1.92
C ASP A 43 9.70 5.97 3.14
N PRO A 44 10.22 5.96 4.38
CA PRO A 44 9.40 6.07 5.59
C PRO A 44 8.70 7.42 5.74
N ARG A 45 9.06 8.43 4.94
CA ARG A 45 8.34 9.69 4.87
C ARG A 45 7.07 9.58 4.04
N SER A 46 7.03 8.68 3.05
CA SER A 46 5.79 8.32 2.35
C SER A 46 5.00 7.36 3.23
N PHE A 47 3.67 7.32 3.08
CA PHE A 47 2.87 6.34 3.81
C PHE A 47 1.73 5.78 2.98
N ILE A 48 1.35 4.56 3.32
CA ILE A 48 0.22 3.83 2.77
C ILE A 48 -0.61 3.35 3.97
N VAL A 49 -1.90 3.66 3.97
CA VAL A 49 -2.84 3.24 5.01
C VAL A 49 -3.93 2.40 4.36
N GLU A 50 -4.06 1.16 4.82
CA GLU A 50 -5.21 0.32 4.47
C GLU A 50 -6.41 0.68 5.35
N TYR A 51 -7.59 0.76 4.74
CA TYR A 51 -8.88 0.81 5.41
C TYR A 51 -9.91 0.00 4.62
N TRP A 52 -10.98 -0.41 5.29
CA TRP A 52 -12.06 -1.16 4.67
C TRP A 52 -13.26 -0.27 4.38
N ARG A 53 -13.82 -0.42 3.19
CA ARG A 53 -15.10 0.16 2.80
C ARG A 53 -16.03 -0.97 2.38
N ALA A 54 -16.96 -1.34 3.26
CA ALA A 54 -17.76 -2.55 3.12
C ALA A 54 -16.86 -3.79 2.96
N GLU A 55 -16.95 -4.49 1.83
CA GLU A 55 -16.16 -5.70 1.53
C GLU A 55 -14.89 -5.41 0.70
N GLN A 56 -14.56 -4.13 0.49
CA GLN A 56 -13.41 -3.69 -0.31
C GLN A 56 -12.25 -3.24 0.60
N SER A 57 -11.05 -3.75 0.34
CA SER A 57 -9.81 -3.18 0.86
C SER A 57 -9.43 -1.96 0.02
N VAL A 58 -9.16 -0.85 0.68
CA VAL A 58 -8.75 0.41 0.06
C VAL A 58 -7.46 0.91 0.69
N TYR A 59 -6.52 1.35 -0.14
CA TYR A 59 -5.23 1.88 0.28
C TYR A 59 -5.15 3.36 -0.03
N PHE A 60 -5.12 4.19 1.01
CA PHE A 60 -4.80 5.61 0.89
C PHE A 60 -3.28 5.79 0.81
N CYS A 61 -2.80 6.44 -0.24
CA CYS A 61 -1.38 6.60 -0.52
C CYS A 61 -0.99 8.08 -0.55
N TRP A 62 0.10 8.42 0.16
CA TRP A 62 0.72 9.74 0.11
C TRP A 62 2.20 9.66 -0.22
N CYS A 63 2.61 10.36 -1.28
CA CYS A 63 4.00 10.42 -1.70
C CYS A 63 4.68 11.68 -1.14
N HIS A 64 5.76 11.51 -0.36
CA HIS A 64 6.50 12.66 0.17
C HIS A 64 7.26 13.44 -0.91
N ALA A 65 7.65 12.79 -2.02
CA ALA A 65 8.52 13.39 -3.03
C ALA A 65 7.79 14.41 -3.91
N CYS A 66 6.53 14.14 -4.27
CA CYS A 66 5.71 15.03 -5.11
C CYS A 66 4.45 15.56 -4.42
N GLY A 67 4.15 15.10 -3.20
CA GLY A 67 2.94 15.46 -2.46
C GLY A 67 1.64 14.85 -2.99
N TYR A 68 1.71 14.03 -4.04
CA TYR A 68 0.55 13.42 -4.68
C TYR A 68 -0.17 12.44 -3.75
N ARG A 69 -1.50 12.42 -3.87
CA ARG A 69 -2.44 11.65 -3.04
C ARG A 69 -3.35 10.86 -3.95
N TRP A 70 -3.55 9.59 -3.65
CA TRP A 70 -4.50 8.75 -4.36
C TRP A 70 -5.00 7.61 -3.48
N GLU A 71 -6.08 6.99 -3.92
CA GLU A 71 -6.64 5.79 -3.33
C GLU A 71 -6.55 4.65 -4.34
N LEU A 72 -6.27 3.43 -3.84
CA LEU A 72 -6.30 2.21 -4.63
C LEU A 72 -7.28 1.25 -3.96
N ALA A 73 -8.34 0.87 -4.68
CA ALA A 73 -9.33 -0.09 -4.20
C ALA A 73 -9.11 -1.44 -4.88
N GLU A 74 -8.98 -2.51 -4.10
CA GLU A 74 -8.94 -3.86 -4.64
C GLU A 74 -10.36 -4.32 -5.00
N MET A 75 -10.55 -4.75 -6.26
CA MET A 75 -11.81 -5.31 -6.73
C MET A 75 -11.64 -6.80 -6.98
N LYS A 76 -12.50 -7.61 -6.35
CA LYS A 76 -12.64 -9.04 -6.67
C LYS A 76 -13.75 -9.18 -7.70
N GLN A 77 -13.39 -9.55 -8.92
CA GLN A 77 -14.35 -9.88 -9.96
C GLN A 77 -14.76 -11.35 -9.84
N ILE A 78 -16.06 -11.61 -9.76
CA ILE A 78 -16.61 -12.97 -9.82
C ILE A 78 -17.18 -13.18 -11.23
N THR A 79 -16.69 -14.19 -11.93
CA THR A 79 -17.23 -14.62 -13.23
C THR A 79 -17.84 -16.01 -13.07
N THR A 80 -19.16 -16.09 -13.01
CA THR A 80 -19.90 -17.36 -13.06
C THR A 80 -20.33 -17.65 -14.49
N MET A 81 -20.17 -18.90 -14.91
CA MET A 81 -20.77 -19.43 -16.14
C MET A 81 -22.10 -20.07 -15.75
N GLU A 82 -23.17 -19.86 -16.51
CA GLU A 82 -24.40 -20.65 -16.36
C GLU A 82 -24.03 -22.12 -16.61
N LEU A 83 -24.40 -23.01 -15.69
CA LEU A 83 -24.26 -24.45 -15.89
C LEU A 83 -25.37 -24.88 -16.84
N GLU A 84 -25.02 -25.42 -18.00
CA GLU A 84 -25.96 -26.05 -18.91
C GLU A 84 -26.53 -27.29 -18.21
N GLU A 85 -27.80 -27.22 -17.80
CA GLU A 85 -28.55 -28.40 -17.35
C GLU A 85 -28.76 -29.30 -18.57
N GLY A 86 -27.95 -30.35 -18.69
CA GLY A 86 -28.10 -31.33 -19.75
C GLY A 86 -29.49 -31.92 -19.73
N GLU A 87 -30.21 -31.81 -20.85
CA GLU A 87 -31.53 -32.40 -21.07
C GLU A 87 -31.49 -33.90 -20.70
N GLU A 88 -32.26 -34.29 -19.67
CA GLU A 88 -32.57 -35.69 -19.41
C GLU A 88 -33.52 -36.19 -20.51
N ASP A 89 -32.94 -36.80 -21.56
CA ASP A 89 -33.67 -37.53 -22.61
C ASP A 89 -34.29 -38.80 -22.02
N PHE A 90 -35.58 -38.72 -21.64
CA PHE A 90 -36.40 -39.88 -21.34
C PHE A 90 -37.06 -40.38 -22.64
N GLY A 91 -36.36 -41.28 -23.34
CA GLY A 91 -36.86 -42.05 -24.49
C GLY A 91 -36.87 -43.55 -24.23
#